data_AF-A0A2C5WHZ6-F1
#
_entry.id   AF-A0A2C5WHZ6-F1
#
_cell.length_a   1.000
_cell.length_b   1.000
_cell.length_c   1.000
_cell.angle_alpha   90.00
_cell.angle_beta   90.00
_cell.angle_gamma   90.00
#
_symmetry.space_group_name_H-M   'P 1'
#
loop_
_entity.id
_entity.type
_entity.pdbx_description
1 polymer ?
#
loop_
_entity_poly.entity_id
_entity_poly.type
_entity_poly.pdbx_seq_one_letter_code
_entity_poly.pdbx_strand_id
1 'polypeptide(L)' 'MSSTGFTDNDGKDIFGGDIVMSRCGLFKGVVSLRQDMGAYVIKLIGYKDFVHLRAVANTVEIVGNVWESPELLEVKQ' A
#
# COMPACT_ATOMS: atom_id res chain seq x y z
N MET A 1 3.88 -14.06 0.18
CA MET A 1 2.99 -12.91 -0.09
C MET A 1 1.58 -13.45 -0.26
N SER A 2 0.58 -12.83 0.37
CA SER A 2 -0.84 -13.21 0.18
C SER A 2 -1.49 -12.20 -0.76
N SER A 3 -2.15 -12.67 -1.81
CA SER A 3 -2.91 -11.78 -2.72
C SER A 3 -4.04 -11.10 -1.94
N THR A 4 -4.23 -9.81 -2.21
CA THR A 4 -5.35 -9.06 -1.61
C THR A 4 -6.65 -9.22 -2.39
N GLY A 5 -6.59 -9.73 -3.62
CA GLY A 5 -7.72 -9.78 -4.55
C GLY A 5 -8.10 -8.42 -5.15
N PHE A 6 -7.31 -7.37 -4.90
CA PHE A 6 -7.45 -6.06 -5.53
C PHE A 6 -6.32 -5.83 -6.54
N THR A 7 -6.63 -5.11 -7.61
CA THR A 7 -5.65 -4.64 -8.57
C THR A 7 -5.38 -3.15 -8.38
N ASP A 8 -4.16 -2.74 -8.69
CA ASP A 8 -3.79 -1.33 -8.75
C ASP A 8 -4.40 -0.65 -10.00
N ASN A 9 -4.09 0.63 -10.21
CA ASN A 9 -4.58 1.35 -11.38
C ASN A 9 -4.09 0.74 -12.71
N ASP A 10 -2.91 0.13 -12.74
CA ASP A 10 -2.32 -0.46 -13.95
C ASP A 10 -2.82 -1.90 -14.19
N GLY A 11 -3.75 -2.40 -13.36
CA GLY A 11 -4.29 -3.74 -13.44
C GLY A 11 -3.35 -4.82 -12.86
N LYS A 12 -2.33 -4.43 -12.09
CA LYS A 12 -1.44 -5.37 -11.40
C LYS A 12 -2.06 -5.79 -10.08
N ASP A 13 -1.95 -7.07 -9.75
CA ASP A 13 -2.42 -7.59 -8.48
C ASP A 13 -1.63 -6.99 -7.31
N ILE A 14 -2.35 -6.51 -6.30
CA ILE A 14 -1.77 -5.99 -5.06
C ILE A 14 -1.65 -7.14 -4.06
N PHE A 15 -0.48 -7.26 -3.46
CA PHE A 15 -0.16 -8.24 -2.43
C PHE A 15 0.06 -7.57 -1.07
N GLY A 16 -0.24 -8.32 0.00
CA GLY A 16 0.09 -7.86 1.35
C GLY A 16 1.60 -7.75 1.51
N GLY A 17 2.11 -6.54 1.79
CA GLY A 17 3.52 -6.15 1.85
C GLY A 17 3.99 -5.27 0.69
N ASP A 18 3.14 -5.03 -0.30
CA ASP A 18 3.44 -4.07 -1.36
C ASP A 18 3.45 -2.63 -0.84
N ILE A 19 4.33 -1.83 -1.41
CA ILE A 19 4.41 -0.40 -1.19
C ILE A 19 3.68 0.27 -2.35
N VAL A 20 2.65 1.02 -2.01
CA VAL A 20 1.81 1.73 -2.97
C VAL A 20 1.93 3.23 -2.77
N MET A 21 1.84 3.97 -3.88
CA MET A 21 1.84 5.42 -3.89
C MET A 21 0.59 5.92 -4.62
N SER A 22 -0.02 6.99 -4.13
CA SER A 22 -1.04 7.69 -4.89
C SER A 22 -0.42 8.30 -6.14
N ARG A 23 -1.10 8.19 -7.29
CA ARG A 23 -0.63 8.81 -8.54
C ARG A 23 -0.32 10.31 -8.40
N CYS A 24 -1.09 11.02 -7.57
CA CYS A 24 -0.89 12.45 -7.33
C CYS A 24 0.27 12.74 -6.35
N GLY A 25 0.99 11.72 -5.88
CA GLY A 25 2.06 11.85 -4.89
C GLY A 25 1.58 12.24 -3.48
N LEU A 26 0.27 12.20 -3.23
CA LEU A 26 -0.34 12.67 -1.97
C LEU A 26 0.03 11.80 -0.77
N PHE A 27 0.14 10.50 -0.98
CA PHE A 27 0.51 9.56 0.06
C PHE A 27 1.28 8.38 -0.49
N LYS A 28 2.04 7.75 0.41
CA LYS A 28 2.75 6.49 0.19
C LYS A 28 2.49 5.60 1.39
N GLY A 29 2.36 4.30 1.19
CA GLY A 29 2.11 3.39 2.29
C GLY A 29 2.31 1.93 1.96
N VAL A 30 2.24 1.09 3.00
CA VAL A 30 2.43 -0.35 2.92
C VAL A 30 1.10 -1.07 3.06
N VAL A 31 0.82 -1.99 2.15
CA VAL A 31 -0.38 -2.83 2.20
C VAL A 31 -0.22 -3.88 3.30
N SER A 32 -1.17 -3.94 4.23
CA SER A 32 -1.13 -4.85 5.37
C SER A 32 -2.53 -5.31 5.75
N LEU A 33 -2.67 -6.60 6.10
CA LEU A 33 -3.91 -7.13 6.65
C LEU A 33 -4.05 -6.69 8.11
N ARG A 34 -5.09 -5.92 8.40
CA ARG A 34 -5.48 -5.61 9.78
C ARG A 34 -6.39 -6.70 10.31
N GLN A 35 -5.85 -7.54 11.17
CA GLN A 35 -6.57 -8.69 11.75
C GLN A 35 -7.78 -8.27 12.59
N ASP A 36 -7.71 -7.11 13.26
CA ASP A 36 -8.81 -6.56 14.06
C ASP A 36 -10.01 -6.12 13.21
N MET A 37 -9.78 -5.81 11.93
CA MET A 37 -10.83 -5.41 10.97
C MET A 37 -11.14 -6.48 9.93
N GLY A 38 -10.32 -7.52 9.83
CA GLY A 38 -10.42 -8.51 8.75
C GLY A 38 -10.25 -7.92 7.34
N ALA A 39 -9.55 -6.78 7.22
CA ALA A 39 -9.48 -6.01 5.97
C ALA A 39 -8.05 -5.59 5.63
N TYR A 40 -7.75 -5.55 4.34
CA TYR A 40 -6.50 -4.96 3.85
C TYR A 40 -6.56 -3.44 3.94
N VAL A 41 -5.51 -2.86 4.49
CA VAL A 41 -5.32 -1.42 4.61
C VAL A 41 -3.95 -1.03 4.05
N ILE A 42 -3.82 0.24 3.69
CA ILE A 42 -2.54 0.86 3.39
C ILE A 42 -2.14 1.65 4.62
N LYS A 43 -1.08 1.22 5.31
CA LYS A 43 -0.48 1.97 6.43
C LYS A 43 0.37 3.09 5.84
N LEU A 44 0.03 4.34 6.13
CA LEU A 44 0.71 5.48 5.55
C LEU A 44 2.13 5.61 6.13
N ILE A 45 3.11 5.82 5.26
CA ILE A 45 4.49 6.09 5.65
C ILE A 45 4.60 7.59 5.97
N GLY A 46 5.12 7.93 7.15
CA GLY A 46 5.22 9.32 7.62
C GLY A 46 3.98 9.84 8.37
N TYR A 47 2.87 9.10 8.37
CA TYR A 47 1.66 9.43 9.11
C TYR A 47 1.24 8.27 10.01
N LYS A 48 0.74 8.54 11.22
CA LYS A 48 0.18 7.50 12.10
C LYS A 48 -1.27 7.18 11.73
N ASP A 49 -1.51 6.90 10.45
CA ASP A 49 -2.85 6.67 9.92
C ASP A 49 -2.85 5.57 8.85
N PHE A 50 -4.03 5.12 8.46
CA PHE A 50 -4.23 4.10 7.44
C PHE A 50 -5.49 4.37 6.62
N VAL A 51 -5.49 3.86 5.39
CA VAL A 51 -6.67 3.91 4.51
C VAL A 51 -7.07 2.50 4.10
N HIS A 52 -8.37 2.26 3.89
CA HIS A 52 -8.85 0.97 3.40
C HIS A 52 -8.38 0.76 1.95
N LEU A 53 -7.72 -0.37 1.68
CA LEU A 53 -7.22 -0.69 0.34
C LEU A 53 -8.36 -0.66 -0.69
N ARG A 54 -9.51 -1.24 -0.34
CA ARG A 54 -10.72 -1.25 -1.19
C ARG A 54 -11.16 0.14 -1.68
N ALA A 55 -10.94 1.19 -0.87
CA ALA A 55 -11.41 2.53 -1.20
C ALA A 55 -10.51 3.24 -2.21
N VAL A 56 -9.24 2.83 -2.31
CA VAL A 56 -8.21 3.57 -3.06
C VAL A 56 -7.40 2.69 -4.02
N ALA A 57 -7.67 1.39 -4.10
CA ALA A 57 -6.91 0.42 -4.92
C ALA A 57 -6.76 0.88 -6.37
N ASN A 58 -7.83 1.39 -6.98
CA ASN A 58 -7.84 1.89 -8.36
C ASN A 58 -7.21 3.28 -8.54
N THR A 59 -6.64 3.88 -7.50
CA THR A 59 -6.01 5.22 -7.53
C THR A 59 -4.55 5.21 -7.09
N VAL A 60 -4.04 4.03 -6.76
CA VAL A 60 -2.66 3.81 -6.34
C VAL A 60 -1.91 2.98 -7.37
N GLU A 61 -0.59 3.11 -7.34
CA GLU A 61 0.34 2.35 -8.18
C GLU A 61 1.34 1.65 -7.27
N ILE A 62 1.66 0.39 -7.58
CA ILE A 62 2.68 -0.36 -6.85
C ILE A 62 4.06 0.18 -7.23
N VAL A 63 4.79 0.71 -6.25
CA VAL A 63 6.13 1.31 -6.44
C VAL A 63 7.26 0.42 -5.92
N GLY A 64 6.94 -0.66 -5.23
CA GLY A 64 7.90 -1.63 -4.69
C GLY A 64 7.24 -2.50 -3.63
N ASN A 65 8.05 -3.20 -2.85
CA ASN A 65 7.58 -3.99 -1.72
C ASN A 65 8.57 -3.90 -0.54
N VAL A 66 8.13 -4.29 0.65
CA VAL A 66 8.94 -4.18 1.88
C VAL A 66 10.18 -5.08 1.92
N TRP A 67 10.29 -6.08 1.05
CA TRP A 67 11.40 -7.04 1.06
C TRP A 67 12.52 -6.66 0.10
N GLU A 68 12.15 -6.16 -1.08
CA GLU A 68 13.08 -5.79 -2.15
C GLU A 68 13.40 -4.30 -2.17
N SER A 69 12.52 -3.46 -1.61
CA SER A 69 12.67 -2.00 -1.64
C SER A 69 12.50 -1.35 -0.24
N PRO A 70 13.28 -1.78 0.77
CA PRO A 70 13.19 -1.22 2.12
C PRO A 70 13.50 0.29 2.16
N GLU A 71 14.32 0.80 1.24
CA GLU A 71 14.63 2.23 1.08
C GLU A 71 13.39 3.10 0.81
N LEU A 72 12.32 2.50 0.27
CA LEU A 72 11.06 3.20 0.04
C LEU A 72 10.28 3.46 1.34
N LEU A 73 10.66 2.85 2.46
CA LEU A 73 10.04 3.06 3.77
C LEU A 73 10.62 4.25 4.52
N GLU A 74 11.77 4.77 4.09
CA GLU A 74 12.41 5.91 4.73
C GLU A 74 11.63 7.20 4.48
N VAL A 75 11.33 7.92 5.56
CA VAL A 75 10.77 9.27 5.50
C VAL A 75 11.94 10.23 5.38
N LYS A 76 12.15 10.82 4.20
CA LYS A 76 13.09 11.94 4.06
C LYS A 76 12.51 13.13 4.83
N GLN A 77 13.15 13.49 5.94
CA GLN A 77 12.87 14.68 6.74
C GLN A 77 13.37 15.95 6.05
#